data_AF-A0A7W4W3X1-F1
#
_entry.id   AF-A0A7W4W3X1-F1
#
_cell.length_a   1.000
_cell.length_b   1.000
_cell.length_c   1.000
_cell.angle_alpha   90.00
_cell.angle_beta   90.00
_cell.angle_gamma   90.00
#
_symmetry.space_group_name_H-M   'P 1'
#
loop_
_entity.id
_entity.type
_entity.pdbx_description
1 polymer ?
#
loop_
_entity_poly.entity_id
_entity_poly.type
_entity_poly.pdbx_seq_one_letter_code
_entity_poly.pdbx_strand_id
1 'polypeptide(L)'
;MNTPYPTLNFGLGEEIDMLRDMTYNLAQTELAPRAEAIDRDNQFPMDMWKKFGDLGLLGITVSEEYGGSNMGYLAHCVAMEEISRASASVGLSYGAHSNLCVNQIFKNGND
;
A
#
# COMPACT_ATOMS: atom_id res chain seq x y z
N MET A 1 17.80 -4.11 2.60
CA MET A 1 17.98 -2.63 2.58
C MET A 1 18.43 -2.19 1.19
N ASN A 2 17.51 -1.67 0.37
CA ASN A 2 17.71 -1.38 -1.06
C ASN A 2 17.69 0.13 -1.39
N THR A 3 18.45 0.95 -0.66
CA THR A 3 18.68 2.36 -1.04
C THR A 3 20.17 2.74 -0.93
N PRO A 4 20.71 3.56 -1.86
CA PRO A 4 22.15 3.77 -2.04
C PRO A 4 22.77 4.89 -1.18
N TYR A 5 22.11 5.37 -0.11
CA TYR A 5 22.62 6.47 0.71
C TYR A 5 22.90 6.04 2.17
N PRO A 6 23.95 6.57 2.83
CA PRO A 6 24.27 6.25 4.21
C PRO A 6 23.13 6.75 5.12
N THR A 7 22.67 5.85 5.99
CA THR A 7 21.25 5.69 6.33
C THR A 7 20.76 6.50 7.53
N LEU A 8 19.64 7.20 7.37
CA LEU A 8 18.68 7.42 8.45
C LEU A 8 17.80 6.17 8.56
N ASN A 9 18.04 5.33 9.57
CA ASN A 9 17.15 4.23 9.93
C ASN A 9 16.25 4.68 11.07
N PHE A 10 14.93 4.70 10.84
CA PHE A 10 13.95 5.11 11.86
C PHE A 10 13.65 4.02 12.90
N GLY A 11 14.13 2.78 12.72
CA GLY A 11 13.88 1.68 13.65
C GLY A 11 12.40 1.38 13.81
N LEU A 12 11.67 1.22 12.70
CA LEU A 12 10.21 1.08 12.69
C LEU A 12 9.70 -0.26 13.26
N GLY A 13 10.60 -1.22 13.48
CA GLY A 13 10.29 -2.55 13.98
C GLY A 13 10.14 -3.57 12.85
N GLU A 14 10.32 -4.84 13.20
CA GLU A 14 10.39 -5.95 12.23
C GLU A 14 9.11 -6.08 11.39
N GLU A 15 7.93 -5.87 11.98
CA GLU A 15 6.65 -5.99 11.26
C GLU A 15 6.50 -4.96 10.14
N ILE A 16 6.83 -3.69 10.42
CA ILE A 16 6.76 -2.62 9.42
C ILE A 16 7.87 -2.78 8.38
N ASP A 17 9.05 -3.25 8.77
CA ASP A 17 10.14 -3.53 7.85
C ASP A 17 9.78 -4.68 6.90
N MET A 18 9.14 -5.74 7.40
CA MET A 18 8.61 -6.83 6.58
C MET A 18 7.52 -6.37 5.62
N LEU A 19 6.58 -5.54 6.09
CA LEU A 19 5.56 -4.91 5.25
C LEU A 19 6.19 -4.06 4.14
N ARG A 20 7.21 -3.26 4.48
CA ARG A 20 7.96 -2.44 3.53
C ARG A 20 8.57 -3.31 2.44
N ASP A 21 9.31 -4.35 2.83
CA ASP A 21 9.99 -5.23 1.89
C ASP A 21 9.00 -5.97 0.98
N MET A 22 7.90 -6.47 1.54
CA MET A 22 6.84 -7.14 0.79
C MET A 22 6.18 -6.21 -0.22
N THR A 23 5.81 -5.00 0.22
CA THR A 23 5.15 -3.99 -0.63
C THR A 23 6.11 -3.48 -1.71
N TYR A 24 7.36 -3.24 -1.36
CA TYR A 24 8.42 -2.86 -2.29
C TYR A 24 8.58 -3.93 -3.37
N ASN A 25 8.70 -5.20 -3.00
CA ASN A 25 8.87 -6.29 -3.96
C ASN A 25 7.69 -6.36 -4.92
N LEU A 26 6.44 -6.37 -4.43
CA LEU A 26 5.25 -6.33 -5.29
C LEU A 26 5.28 -5.11 -6.22
N ALA A 27 5.57 -3.93 -5.68
CA ALA A 27 5.57 -2.69 -6.43
C ALA A 27 6.63 -2.70 -7.54
N GLN A 28 7.84 -3.21 -7.28
CA GLN A 28 8.90 -3.28 -8.29
C GLN A 28 8.67 -4.37 -9.34
N THR A 29 8.13 -5.53 -8.96
CA THR A 29 7.94 -6.65 -9.90
C THR A 29 6.69 -6.48 -10.74
N GLU A 30 5.58 -6.05 -10.15
CA GLU A 30 4.28 -6.07 -10.81
C GLU A 30 3.81 -4.69 -11.29
N LEU A 31 4.21 -3.60 -10.61
CA LEU A 31 3.63 -2.27 -10.86
C LEU A 31 4.59 -1.34 -11.62
N ALA A 32 5.85 -1.23 -11.20
CA ALA A 32 6.83 -0.32 -11.78
C ALA A 32 7.02 -0.52 -13.31
N PRO A 33 7.09 -1.75 -13.86
CA PRO A 33 7.22 -1.97 -15.30
C PRO A 33 6.00 -1.51 -16.11
N ARG A 34 4.85 -1.30 -15.45
CA ARG A 34 3.58 -0.92 -16.07
C ARG A 34 3.26 0.56 -15.92
N ALA A 35 4.00 1.29 -15.08
CA ALA A 35 3.67 2.65 -14.67
C ALA A 35 3.53 3.62 -15.86
N GLU A 36 4.45 3.56 -16.83
CA GLU A 36 4.40 4.41 -18.03
C GLU A 36 3.18 4.08 -18.92
N ALA A 37 2.84 2.80 -19.07
CA ALA A 37 1.67 2.39 -19.85
C ALA A 37 0.36 2.81 -19.16
N ILE A 38 0.28 2.69 -17.84
CA ILE A 38 -0.87 3.14 -17.04
C ILE A 38 -1.14 4.63 -17.25
N ASP A 39 -0.07 5.45 -17.22
CA ASP A 39 -0.17 6.89 -17.45
C ASP A 39 -0.59 7.22 -18.88
N ARG A 40 0.14 6.68 -19.88
CA ARG A 40 -0.11 6.92 -21.31
C ARG A 40 -1.50 6.47 -21.74
N ASP A 41 -1.92 5.28 -21.31
CA ASP A 41 -3.18 4.68 -21.74
C ASP A 41 -4.37 5.17 -20.89
N ASN A 42 -4.10 5.91 -19.80
CA ASN A 42 -5.09 6.47 -18.87
C ASN A 42 -6.06 5.42 -18.34
N GLN A 43 -5.54 4.25 -17.94
CA GLN A 43 -6.32 3.13 -17.42
C GLN A 43 -5.70 2.56 -16.15
N PHE A 44 -6.52 2.40 -15.11
CA PHE A 44 -6.08 1.76 -13.87
C PHE A 44 -5.86 0.25 -14.09
N PRO A 45 -4.75 -0.34 -13.59
CA PRO A 45 -4.49 -1.78 -13.69
C PRO A 45 -5.37 -2.56 -12.70
N MET A 46 -6.57 -2.96 -13.13
CA MET A 46 -7.59 -3.56 -12.25
C MET A 46 -7.14 -4.82 -11.50
N ASP A 47 -6.18 -5.58 -12.03
CA ASP A 47 -5.60 -6.74 -11.35
C ASP A 47 -4.88 -6.38 -10.05
N MET A 48 -4.40 -5.14 -9.90
CA MET A 48 -3.72 -4.68 -8.70
C MET A 48 -4.62 -4.69 -7.47
N TRP A 49 -5.94 -4.51 -7.63
CA TRP A 49 -6.87 -4.62 -6.49
C TRP A 49 -6.80 -5.99 -5.84
N LYS A 50 -6.80 -7.06 -6.64
CA LYS A 50 -6.72 -8.42 -6.11
C LYS A 50 -5.37 -8.66 -5.43
N LYS A 51 -4.27 -8.24 -6.07
CA LYS A 51 -2.91 -8.36 -5.50
C LYS A 51 -2.76 -7.62 -4.18
N PHE A 52 -3.27 -6.39 -4.08
CA PHE A 52 -3.25 -5.63 -2.82
C PHE A 52 -4.12 -6.27 -1.74
N GLY A 53 -5.29 -6.82 -2.10
CA GLY A 53 -6.16 -7.53 -1.18
C GLY A 53 -5.52 -8.80 -0.63
N ASP A 54 -4.84 -9.57 -1.49
CA ASP A 54 -4.16 -10.81 -1.09
C ASP A 54 -2.98 -10.57 -0.12
N LEU A 55 -2.41 -9.36 -0.13
CA LEU A 55 -1.38 -8.92 0.83
C LEU A 55 -1.95 -8.16 2.06
N GLY A 56 -3.27 -8.04 2.20
CA GLY A 56 -3.91 -7.33 3.31
C GLY A 56 -3.83 -5.80 3.25
N LEU A 57 -3.30 -5.23 2.17
CA LEU A 57 -3.06 -3.77 2.08
C LEU A 57 -4.35 -2.94 2.03
N LEU A 58 -5.42 -3.48 1.46
CA LEU A 58 -6.68 -2.75 1.24
C LEU A 58 -7.42 -2.41 2.54
N GLY A 59 -7.26 -3.24 3.57
CA GLY A 59 -7.86 -3.08 4.90
C GLY A 59 -6.82 -2.87 5.99
N ILE A 60 -5.67 -2.26 5.68
CA ILE A 60 -4.50 -2.26 6.57
C ILE A 60 -4.74 -1.58 7.93
N THR A 61 -5.68 -0.64 8.01
CA THR A 61 -6.06 0.05 9.26
C THR A 61 -7.38 -0.44 9.86
N VAL A 62 -7.96 -1.51 9.31
CA VAL A 62 -9.22 -2.11 9.76
C VAL A 62 -8.91 -3.27 10.71
N SER A 63 -9.78 -3.52 11.70
CA SER A 63 -9.62 -4.66 12.60
C SER A 63 -9.69 -6.01 11.87
N GLU A 64 -9.03 -7.01 12.45
CA GLU A 64 -9.07 -8.39 11.94
C GLU A 64 -10.48 -9.00 11.94
N GLU A 65 -11.38 -8.52 12.83
CA GLU A 65 -12.79 -8.92 12.87
C GLU A 65 -13.51 -8.72 11.53
N TYR A 66 -13.16 -7.66 10.81
CA TYR A 66 -13.71 -7.35 9.49
C TYR A 66 -12.77 -7.77 8.35
N GLY A 67 -11.76 -8.60 8.64
CA GLY A 67 -10.76 -9.08 7.67
C GLY A 67 -9.65 -8.07 7.35
N GLY A 68 -9.48 -7.03 8.16
CA GLY A 68 -8.36 -6.09 8.04
C GLY A 68 -7.07 -6.57 8.69
N SER A 69 -5.99 -5.80 8.56
CA SER A 69 -4.66 -6.15 9.12
C SER A 69 -4.29 -5.39 10.40
N ASN A 70 -5.10 -4.42 10.81
CA ASN A 70 -4.95 -3.67 12.06
C ASN A 70 -3.53 -3.10 12.35
N MET A 71 -2.77 -2.71 11.31
CA MET A 71 -1.36 -2.29 11.45
C MET A 71 -1.19 -0.79 11.76
N GLY A 72 -2.27 -0.01 11.71
CA GLY A 72 -2.27 1.42 12.01
C GLY A 72 -1.68 2.31 10.89
N TYR A 73 -1.63 3.62 11.17
CA TYR A 73 -1.31 4.62 10.13
C TYR A 73 0.15 4.63 9.69
N LEU A 74 1.10 4.30 10.58
CA LEU A 74 2.52 4.28 10.21
C LEU A 74 2.78 3.18 9.16
N ALA A 75 2.21 1.99 9.36
CA ALA A 75 2.23 0.91 8.38
C ALA A 75 1.54 1.32 7.07
N HIS A 76 0.37 1.97 7.15
CA HIS A 76 -0.32 2.48 5.96
C HIS A 76 0.51 3.51 5.17
N CYS A 77 1.20 4.42 5.86
CA CYS A 77 2.12 5.38 5.23
C CYS A 77 3.27 4.68 4.51
N VAL A 78 3.87 3.66 5.13
CA VAL A 78 4.97 2.89 4.51
C VAL A 78 4.48 2.14 3.27
N ALA A 79 3.33 1.47 3.35
CA ALA A 79 2.74 0.79 2.18
C ALA A 79 2.42 1.78 1.05
N MET A 80 1.83 2.94 1.40
CA MET A 80 1.54 4.02 0.45
C MET A 80 2.81 4.56 -0.20
N GLU A 81 3.89 4.73 0.56
CA GLU A 81 5.19 5.20 0.05
C GLU A 81 5.75 4.22 -0.99
N GLU A 82 5.77 2.92 -0.68
CA GLU A 82 6.35 1.90 -1.56
C GLU A 82 5.53 1.71 -2.85
N ILE A 83 4.18 1.74 -2.78
CA ILE A 83 3.32 1.71 -3.97
C ILE A 83 3.53 2.97 -4.82
N SER A 84 3.56 4.14 -4.19
CA SER A 84 3.71 5.43 -4.88
C SER A 84 5.08 5.58 -5.53
N ARG A 85 6.11 4.95 -4.96
CA ARG A 85 7.46 4.88 -5.55
C ARG A 85 7.46 4.17 -6.91
N ALA A 86 6.55 3.22 -7.13
CA ALA A 86 6.39 2.55 -8.42
C ALA A 86 5.43 3.27 -9.37
N SER A 87 4.27 3.73 -8.88
CA SER A 87 3.31 4.51 -9.67
C SER A 87 2.46 5.40 -8.77
N ALA A 88 2.61 6.72 -8.91
CA ALA A 88 1.85 7.69 -8.14
C ALA A 88 0.33 7.62 -8.41
N SER A 89 -0.08 7.36 -9.67
CA SER A 89 -1.50 7.20 -10.04
C SER A 89 -2.16 6.01 -9.34
N VAL A 90 -1.43 4.90 -9.21
CA VAL A 90 -1.91 3.73 -8.48
C VAL A 90 -1.87 3.96 -6.96
N GLY A 91 -0.81 4.62 -6.46
CA GLY A 91 -0.72 5.06 -5.07
C GLY A 91 -1.93 5.91 -4.65
N LEU A 92 -2.30 6.91 -5.45
CA LEU A 92 -3.47 7.76 -5.18
C LEU A 92 -4.77 6.94 -5.08
N SER A 93 -4.98 6.01 -6.02
CA SER A 93 -6.18 5.16 -6.02
C SER A 93 -6.20 4.24 -4.81
N TYR A 94 -5.06 3.63 -4.47
CA TYR A 94 -4.90 2.82 -3.26
C TYR A 94 -5.20 3.65 -2.00
N GLY A 95 -4.65 4.86 -1.87
CA GLY A 95 -4.90 5.74 -0.73
C GLY A 95 -6.37 6.15 -0.60
N ALA A 96 -7.03 6.47 -1.72
CA ALA A 96 -8.45 6.78 -1.73
C ALA A 96 -9.31 5.58 -1.28
N HIS A 97 -8.97 4.37 -1.73
CA HIS A 97 -9.65 3.16 -1.30
C HIS A 97 -9.41 2.85 0.18
N SER A 98 -8.15 2.63 0.56
CA SER A 98 -7.78 2.12 1.90
C SER A 98 -8.01 3.13 3.02
N ASN A 99 -7.82 4.43 2.75
CA ASN A 99 -7.92 5.48 3.77
C ASN A 99 -9.19 6.32 3.66
N LEU A 100 -9.46 6.92 2.49
CA LEU A 100 -10.59 7.84 2.37
C LEU A 100 -11.95 7.12 2.40
N CYS A 101 -11.99 5.87 1.95
CA CYS A 101 -13.19 5.03 1.98
C CYS A 101 -13.16 4.05 3.16
N VAL A 102 -12.31 3.02 3.09
CA VAL A 102 -12.33 1.86 4.01
C VAL A 102 -12.12 2.28 5.46
N ASN A 103 -11.08 3.08 5.75
CA ASN A 103 -10.85 3.57 7.10
C ASN A 103 -11.97 4.50 7.61
N GLN A 104 -12.62 5.29 6.75
CA GLN A 104 -13.74 6.13 7.16
C GLN A 104 -14.99 5.32 7.49
N ILE A 105 -15.26 4.26 6.73
CA ILE A 105 -16.34 3.30 7.06
C ILE A 105 -16.02 2.63 8.39
N PHE A 106 -14.82 2.09 8.57
CA PHE A 106 -14.46 1.41 9.82
C PHE A 106 -14.55 2.33 11.05
N LYS A 107 -14.17 3.60 10.92
CA LYS A 107 -14.18 4.56 12.03
C LYS A 107 -15.56 5.11 12.39
N ASN A 108 -16.44 5.24 11.40
CA ASN A 108 -17.66 6.04 11.54
C ASN A 108 -18.94 5.29 11.12
N GLY A 109 -18.80 4.08 10.59
CA GLY A 109 -19.90 3.20 10.22
C GLY A 109 -20.58 2.61 11.44
N ASN A 110 -21.77 2.04 11.20
CA ASN A 110 -22.48 1.18 12.14
C ASN A 110 -22.19 -0.30 11.84
N ASP A 111 -22.60 -1.16 12.77
CA ASP A 111 -22.59 -2.61 12.61
C ASP A 111 -23.59 -3.09 11.53
#